data_AF-A0A6V7I574-F1
#
_entry.id   AF-A0A6V7I574-F1
#
_cell.length_a   1.000
_cell.length_b   1.000
_cell.length_c   1.000
_cell.angle_alpha   90.00
_cell.angle_beta   90.00
_cell.angle_gamma   90.00
#
_symmetry.space_group_name_H-M   'P 1'
#
loop_
_entity.id
_entity.type
_entity.pdbx_description
1 polymer ?
#
loop_
_entity_poly.entity_id
_entity_poly.type
_entity_poly.pdbx_seq_one_letter_code
_entity_poly.pdbx_strand_id
1 'polypeptide(L)'
;GEEADEDDNLASGPLPDPEICGTTEWSEWSECSVSCGIGLKMRTRRFNNKMGRKKCPTVSLIEKDKCMGPPCVAGTEEVIDSSCK
;
A
#
# COMPACT_ATOMS: atom_id res chain seq x y z
N GLY A 1 17.12 10.55 44.05
CA GLY A 1 17.59 9.30 43.42
C GLY A 1 16.36 8.62 42.94
N GLU A 2 16.04 8.78 41.67
CA GLU A 2 14.91 8.12 41.03
C GLU A 2 15.46 6.91 40.28
N GLU A 3 15.00 5.75 40.72
CA GLU A 3 15.21 4.46 40.09
C GLU A 3 14.00 4.17 39.19
N ALA A 4 14.24 3.67 37.98
CA ALA A 4 13.69 2.41 37.49
C ALA A 4 14.01 2.25 35.98
N ASP A 5 14.38 1.02 35.67
CA ASP A 5 14.80 0.45 34.40
C ASP A 5 13.59 0.08 33.52
N GLU A 6 13.59 0.48 32.24
CA GLU A 6 12.79 -0.15 31.18
C GLU A 6 13.63 -0.26 29.90
N ASP A 7 14.28 -1.41 29.75
CA ASP A 7 14.84 -1.93 28.50
C ASP A 7 13.67 -2.17 27.50
N ASP A 8 13.47 -1.26 26.55
CA ASP A 8 12.73 -1.58 25.34
C ASP A 8 13.46 -1.01 24.12
N ASN A 9 13.90 -1.93 23.28
CA ASN A 9 14.68 -1.71 22.06
C ASN A 9 13.81 -1.05 20.97
N LEU A 10 13.37 0.19 21.21
CA LEU A 10 12.44 0.90 20.32
C LEU A 10 13.21 1.80 19.35
N ALA A 11 13.47 1.25 18.17
CA ALA A 11 14.03 1.87 16.98
C ALA A 11 14.05 3.41 17.00
N SER A 12 15.18 3.97 17.42
CA SER A 12 15.42 5.42 17.52
C SER A 12 15.68 6.03 16.14
N GLY A 13 14.72 5.89 15.23
CA GLY A 13 14.62 6.73 14.05
C GLY A 13 13.74 7.95 14.37
N PRO A 14 14.06 9.16 13.90
CA PRO A 14 13.14 10.29 14.05
C PRO A 14 11.80 9.91 13.43
N LEU A 15 10.74 9.94 14.24
CA LEU A 15 9.38 9.73 13.75
C LEU A 15 9.12 10.74 12.62
N PRO A 16 8.46 10.31 11.53
CA PRO A 16 8.18 11.21 10.42
C PRO A 16 7.35 12.39 10.92
N ASP A 17 7.85 13.61 10.69
CA ASP A 17 7.20 14.86 11.10
C ASP A 17 5.73 14.85 10.63
N PRO A 18 4.75 14.82 11.55
CA PRO A 18 3.34 14.67 11.20
C PRO A 18 2.82 15.86 10.38
N GLU A 19 3.42 17.04 10.47
CA GLU A 19 3.01 18.23 9.69
C GLU A 19 3.39 18.11 8.19
N ILE A 20 4.45 17.36 7.91
CA ILE A 20 4.99 17.19 6.55
C ILE A 20 4.62 15.82 5.98
N CYS A 21 4.70 14.78 6.81
CA CYS A 21 4.48 13.39 6.44
C CYS A 21 3.05 12.91 6.70
N GLY A 22 2.20 13.74 7.32
CA GLY A 22 0.78 13.46 7.47
C GLY A 22 0.10 13.20 6.13
N THR A 23 -0.71 12.14 6.09
CA THR A 23 -1.47 11.74 4.90
C THR A 23 -2.96 11.92 5.09
N THR A 24 -3.69 11.97 3.98
CA THR A 24 -5.15 11.81 3.98
C THR A 24 -5.51 10.41 4.48
N GLU A 25 -6.79 10.21 4.75
CA GLU A 25 -7.33 8.85 4.83
C GLU A 25 -7.07 8.10 3.53
N TRP A 26 -7.05 6.77 3.64
CA TRP A 26 -6.96 5.89 2.48
C TRP A 26 -8.22 6.01 1.64
N SER A 27 -8.05 5.97 0.32
CA SER A 27 -9.16 5.70 -0.59
C SER A 27 -9.77 4.33 -0.28
N GLU A 28 -10.96 4.11 -0.81
CA GLU A 28 -11.51 2.76 -0.91
C GLU A 28 -10.56 1.87 -1.71
N TRP A 29 -10.63 0.57 -1.43
CA TRP A 29 -9.93 -0.43 -2.23
C TRP A 29 -10.51 -0.46 -3.64
N SER A 30 -9.63 -0.57 -4.63
CA SER A 30 -10.02 -0.89 -5.99
C SER A 30 -10.73 -2.24 -6.04
N GLU A 31 -11.45 -2.46 -7.13
CA GLU A 31 -11.86 -3.81 -7.51
C GLU A 31 -10.65 -4.73 -7.65
N CYS A 32 -10.90 -6.04 -7.49
CA CYS A 32 -9.86 -7.05 -7.68
C CYS A 32 -9.39 -7.01 -9.13
N SER A 33 -8.07 -7.09 -9.35
CA SER A 33 -7.47 -7.06 -10.69
C SER A 33 -7.91 -8.22 -11.59
N VAL A 34 -8.56 -9.22 -11.00
CA VAL A 34 -9.07 -10.42 -11.67
C VAL A 34 -10.54 -10.60 -11.30
N SER A 35 -11.30 -11.16 -12.23
CA SER A 35 -12.67 -11.61 -11.98
C SER A 35 -12.75 -13.03 -11.42
N CYS A 36 -11.64 -13.79 -11.43
CA CYS A 36 -11.54 -15.14 -10.89
C CYS A 36 -10.12 -15.42 -10.35
N GLY A 37 -9.97 -16.38 -9.44
CA GLY A 37 -8.69 -16.81 -8.92
C GLY A 37 -8.05 -15.77 -8.01
N ILE A 38 -6.71 -15.75 -7.98
CA ILE A 38 -5.95 -14.85 -7.11
C ILE A 38 -5.60 -13.59 -7.89
N GLY A 39 -5.95 -12.42 -7.35
CA GLY A 39 -5.58 -11.13 -7.90
C GLY A 39 -5.06 -10.18 -6.83
N LEU A 40 -4.99 -8.90 -7.23
CA LEU A 40 -4.57 -7.81 -6.37
C LEU A 40 -5.63 -6.71 -6.38
N LYS A 41 -5.86 -6.12 -5.21
CA LYS A 41 -6.57 -4.86 -5.06
C LYS A 41 -5.58 -3.82 -4.54
N MET A 42 -5.85 -2.56 -4.85
CA MET A 42 -4.99 -1.45 -4.43
C MET A 42 -5.81 -0.32 -3.83
N ARG A 43 -5.22 0.40 -2.88
CA ARG A 43 -5.74 1.66 -2.39
C ARG A 43 -4.64 2.70 -2.36
N THR A 44 -5.04 3.96 -2.38
CA THR A 44 -4.10 5.08 -2.42
C THR A 44 -4.45 6.12 -1.38
N ARG A 45 -3.45 6.87 -0.93
CA ARG A 45 -3.61 8.06 -0.11
C ARG A 45 -2.68 9.15 -0.62
N ARG A 46 -2.82 10.35 -0.10
CA ARG A 46 -1.98 11.49 -0.50
C ARG A 46 -1.36 12.13 0.73
N PHE A 47 -0.22 12.79 0.57
CA PHE A 47 0.26 13.69 1.62
C PHE A 47 -0.65 14.90 1.74
N ASN A 48 -0.93 15.32 2.96
CA ASN A 48 -1.61 16.58 3.24
C ASN A 48 -0.73 17.77 2.85
N ASN A 49 0.59 17.59 2.98
CA ASN A 49 1.59 18.59 2.63
C ASN A 49 2.30 18.25 1.31
N LYS A 50 2.48 19.25 0.43
CA LYS A 50 3.19 19.09 -0.86
C LYS A 50 4.65 18.68 -0.67
N MET A 51 5.26 19.05 0.46
CA MET A 51 6.64 18.72 0.81
C MET A 51 6.81 17.25 1.22
N GLY A 52 5.72 16.55 1.60
CA GLY A 52 5.76 15.17 2.06
C GLY A 52 6.41 14.23 1.05
N ARG A 53 6.15 14.40 -0.25
CA ARG A 53 6.78 13.60 -1.32
C ARG A 53 8.30 13.65 -1.33
N LYS A 54 8.89 14.78 -0.94
CA LYS A 54 10.35 14.99 -0.93
C LYS A 54 10.98 14.63 0.41
N LYS A 55 10.28 14.92 1.51
CA LYS A 55 10.81 14.76 2.88
C LYS A 55 10.47 13.43 3.54
N CYS A 56 9.47 12.70 3.03
CA CYS A 56 8.94 11.49 3.66
C CYS A 56 8.97 10.29 2.69
N PRO A 57 10.15 9.90 2.16
CA PRO A 57 10.25 8.82 1.18
C PRO A 57 9.87 7.44 1.74
N THR A 58 9.90 7.29 3.07
CA THR A 58 9.55 6.05 3.78
C THR A 58 8.04 5.87 3.97
N VAL A 59 7.23 6.91 3.74
CA VAL A 59 5.78 6.83 3.89
C VAL A 59 5.14 6.37 2.58
N SER A 60 4.56 5.16 2.60
CA SER A 60 3.89 4.59 1.42
C SER A 60 2.56 5.28 1.14
N LEU A 61 2.36 5.72 -0.10
CA LEU A 61 1.10 6.32 -0.59
C LEU A 61 0.20 5.32 -1.34
N ILE A 62 0.71 4.12 -1.61
CA ILE A 62 0.01 3.06 -2.32
C ILE A 62 0.13 1.82 -1.46
N GLU A 63 -0.99 1.12 -1.30
CA GLU A 63 -1.04 -0.16 -0.64
C GLU A 63 -1.68 -1.17 -1.58
N LYS A 64 -1.13 -2.38 -1.59
CA LYS A 64 -1.60 -3.49 -2.40
C LYS A 64 -1.88 -4.66 -1.49
N ASP A 65 -3.00 -5.32 -1.72
CA ASP A 65 -3.41 -6.48 -0.97
C ASP A 65 -3.91 -7.57 -1.92
N LYS A 66 -3.79 -8.82 -1.50
CA LYS A 66 -4.29 -9.96 -2.27
C LYS A 66 -5.81 -10.00 -2.17
N CYS A 67 -6.45 -10.34 -3.28
CA CYS A 67 -7.88 -10.63 -3.32
C CYS A 67 -8.09 -12.00 -3.97
N MET A 68 -9.18 -12.65 -3.58
CA MET A 68 -9.56 -13.96 -4.10
C MET A 68 -10.95 -13.83 -4.74
N GLY A 69 -10.99 -13.97 -6.05
CA GLY A 69 -12.22 -14.15 -6.81
C GLY A 69 -12.69 -15.60 -6.80
N PRO A 70 -13.84 -15.89 -7.42
CA PRO A 70 -14.29 -17.27 -7.64
C PRO A 70 -13.23 -18.09 -8.39
N PRO A 71 -13.18 -19.43 -8.24
CA PRO A 71 -12.21 -20.25 -8.96
C PRO A 71 -12.30 -20.01 -10.47
N CYS A 72 -11.15 -19.82 -11.12
CA CYS A 72 -11.12 -19.72 -12.57
C CYS A 72 -11.48 -21.06 -13.20
N VAL A 73 -12.34 -21.04 -14.21
CA VAL A 73 -12.53 -22.19 -15.09
C VAL A 73 -11.30 -22.29 -15.99
N ALA A 74 -10.50 -23.33 -15.82
CA ALA A 74 -9.37 -23.59 -16.71
C ALA A 74 -9.92 -24.00 -18.08
N GLY A 75 -10.14 -23.03 -18.99
CA GLY A 75 -10.57 -23.38 -20.34
C GLY A 75 -11.21 -22.33 -21.25
N THR A 76 -11.16 -21.02 -20.99
CA THR A 76 -11.64 -20.05 -21.99
C THR A 76 -10.63 -18.94 -22.22
N GLU A 77 -9.95 -19.07 -23.36
CA GLU A 77 -9.15 -18.09 -24.09
C GLU A 77 -8.23 -17.18 -23.25
N GLU A 78 -6.95 -17.55 -23.20
CA GLU A 78 -5.92 -16.52 -23.27
C GLU A 78 -6.09 -15.82 -24.61
N VAL A 79 -6.70 -14.64 -24.60
CA VAL A 79 -6.71 -13.76 -25.77
C VAL A 79 -5.27 -13.25 -25.89
N ILE A 80 -4.42 -14.04 -26.52
CA ILE A 80 -3.13 -13.59 -27.02
C ILE A 80 -3.51 -12.56 -28.09
N ASP A 81 -3.53 -11.29 -27.72
CA ASP A 81 -3.73 -10.20 -28.66
C ASP A 81 -2.61 -10.31 -29.70
N SER A 82 -2.96 -10.94 -30.83
CA SER A 82 -2.07 -11.23 -31.95
C SER A 82 -1.81 -9.97 -32.78
N SER A 83 -2.02 -8.79 -32.19
CA SER A 83 -1.90 -7.48 -32.83
C SER A 83 -0.59 -6.77 -32.50
N CYS A 84 0.39 -7.45 -31.89
CA CYS A 84 1.78 -7.02 -32.00
C CYS A 84 2.29 -7.31 -33.42
N LYS A 85 2.11 -6.34 -34.31
CA LYS A 85 2.77 -6.22 -35.62
C LYS A 85 3.91 -5.22 -35.55
#